data_AF-A0A832TFV3-F1
#
_entry.id   AF-A0A832TFV3-F1
#
_cell.length_a   1.000
_cell.length_b   1.000
_cell.length_c   1.000
_cell.angle_alpha   90.00
_cell.angle_beta   90.00
_cell.angle_gamma   90.00
#
_symmetry.space_group_name_H-M   'P 1'
#
loop_
_entity.id
_entity.type
_entity.pdbx_description
1 polymer ?
#
loop_
_entity_poly.entity_id
_entity_poly.type
_entity_poly.pdbx_seq_one_letter_code
_entity_poly.pdbx_strand_id
1 'polypeptide(L)' 'MLTLGIVNTYDKIKILDAHYRAIARAAPICHAFGFHLALYDFPFKMTAEELVSFVMEKTTIGESGSYLKTLYEKNHLSV' A
#
# COMPACT_ATOMS: atom_id res chain seq x y z
N MET A 1 -7.91 -11.10 14.01
CA MET A 1 -7.10 -10.55 12.89
C MET A 1 -7.27 -9.05 12.92
N LEU A 2 -6.16 -8.29 12.90
CA LEU A 2 -6.20 -6.82 12.95
C LEU A 2 -5.90 -6.25 11.56
N THR A 3 -6.59 -5.17 11.21
CA THR A 3 -6.44 -4.48 9.93
C THR A 3 -5.93 -3.07 10.17
N LEU A 4 -4.86 -2.70 9.48
CA LEU A 4 -4.37 -1.33 9.41
C LEU A 4 -5.04 -0.65 8.21
N GLY A 5 -5.94 0.29 8.50
CA GLY A 5 -6.60 1.10 7.48
C GLY A 5 -5.85 2.41 7.24
N ILE A 6 -5.55 2.73 5.98
CA ILE A 6 -5.10 4.06 5.56
C ILE A 6 -6.24 4.71 4.79
N VAL A 7 -6.67 5.87 5.26
CA VAL A 7 -7.71 6.67 4.59
C VAL A 7 -7.03 7.87 3.94
N ASN A 8 -7.29 8.08 2.65
CA ASN A 8 -6.86 9.28 1.96
C ASN A 8 -7.80 10.46 2.28
N THR A 9 -7.39 11.31 3.22
CA THR A 9 -8.12 12.54 3.56
C THR A 9 -7.63 13.78 2.82
N TYR A 10 -6.68 13.64 1.88
CA TYR A 10 -5.96 14.77 1.28
C TYR A 10 -6.59 15.25 -0.02
N ASP A 11 -6.27 14.60 -1.14
CA ASP A 11 -6.79 14.94 -2.47
C ASP A 11 -7.53 13.72 -3.02
N LYS A 12 -8.84 13.88 -3.25
CA LYS A 12 -9.71 12.82 -3.77
C LYS A 12 -9.66 12.70 -5.30
N ILE A 13 -8.94 13.60 -5.97
CA ILE A 13 -8.85 13.68 -7.43
C ILE A 13 -7.50 13.17 -7.91
N LYS A 14 -6.41 13.44 -7.19
CA LYS A 14 -5.05 13.11 -7.60
C LYS A 14 -4.33 12.24 -6.58
N ILE A 15 -3.54 11.30 -7.09
CA ILE A 15 -2.57 10.56 -6.28
C ILE A 15 -1.18 11.19 -6.47
N LEU A 16 -0.63 11.71 -5.37
CA LEU A 16 0.72 12.23 -5.24
C LEU A 16 1.71 11.16 -4.73
N ASP A 17 3.00 11.42 -4.92
CA ASP A 17 4.09 10.57 -4.41
C ASP A 17 4.04 10.33 -2.90
N ALA A 18 3.47 11.27 -2.13
CA ALA A 18 3.28 11.13 -0.69
C ALA A 18 2.38 9.95 -0.32
N HIS A 19 1.35 9.65 -1.12
CA HIS A 19 0.45 8.52 -0.89
C HIS A 19 1.17 7.19 -1.07
N TYR A 20 1.90 7.02 -2.17
CA TYR A 20 2.69 5.80 -2.42
C TYR A 20 3.72 5.56 -1.33
N ARG A 21 4.38 6.62 -0.83
CA ARG A 21 5.31 6.52 0.30
C ARG A 21 4.60 6.13 1.60
N ALA A 22 3.38 6.60 1.86
CA ALA A 22 2.62 6.21 3.04
C ALA A 22 2.26 4.71 3.00
N ILE A 23 1.80 4.23 1.84
CA ILE A 23 1.49 2.81 1.61
C ILE A 23 2.75 1.95 1.77
N ALA A 24 3.86 2.35 1.15
CA ALA A 24 5.14 1.63 1.26
C ALA A 24 5.66 1.53 2.70
N ARG A 25 5.42 2.55 3.54
CA ARG A 25 5.81 2.53 4.96
C ARG A 25 4.91 1.66 5.82
N ALA A 26 3.65 1.51 5.44
CA ALA A 26 2.68 0.70 6.18
C ALA A 26 2.85 -0.80 5.94
N ALA A 27 3.32 -1.18 4.74
CA ALA A 27 3.50 -2.58 4.37
C ALA A 27 4.48 -3.36 5.30
N PRO A 28 5.67 -2.84 5.67
CA PRO A 28 6.55 -3.50 6.63
C PRO A 28 5.90 -3.74 8.01
N ILE A 29 5.10 -2.79 8.48
CA ILE A 29 4.38 -2.92 9.77
C ILE A 29 3.38 -4.06 9.67
N CYS A 30 2.57 -4.08 8.60
CA CYS A 30 1.58 -5.13 8.41
C CYS A 30 2.24 -6.50 8.24
N HIS A 31 3.36 -6.57 7.53
CA HIS A 31 4.13 -7.80 7.38
C HIS A 31 4.67 -8.30 8.74
N ALA A 32 5.28 -7.43 9.53
CA ALA A 32 5.91 -7.79 10.80
C ALA A 32 4.91 -8.29 11.85
N PHE A 33 3.71 -7.70 11.91
CA PHE A 33 2.68 -8.06 12.89
C PHE A 33 1.59 -8.98 12.34
N GLY A 34 1.69 -9.40 11.07
CA GLY A 34 0.67 -10.21 10.42
C GLY A 34 -0.68 -9.51 10.27
N PHE A 35 -0.67 -8.19 10.09
CA PHE A 35 -1.89 -7.40 9.88
C PHE A 35 -2.30 -7.40 8.41
N HIS A 36 -3.58 -7.12 8.19
CA HIS A 36 -4.12 -6.81 6.88
C HIS A 36 -3.96 -5.32 6.59
N LEU A 37 -3.54 -4.93 5.39
CA LEU A 37 -3.47 -3.53 4.96
C LEU A 37 -4.71 -3.20 4.11
N ALA A 38 -5.48 -2.20 4.52
CA ALA A 38 -6.64 -1.73 3.77
C ALA A 38 -6.47 -0.25 3.38
N LEU A 39 -6.66 0.05 2.10
CA LEU A 39 -6.57 1.40 1.55
C LEU A 39 -7.98 1.92 1.25
N TYR A 40 -8.30 3.12 1.72
CA TYR A 40 -9.63 3.71 1.59
C TYR A 40 -9.56 5.11 0.97
N ASP A 41 -10.54 5.45 0.13
CA ASP A 41 -10.70 6.77 -0.51
C ASP A 41 -9.52 7.19 -1.41
N PHE A 42 -8.70 6.25 -1.87
CA PHE A 42 -7.68 6.52 -2.87
C PHE A 42 -8.27 6.42 -4.28
N PRO A 43 -8.13 7.45 -5.14
CA PRO A 43 -8.64 7.43 -6.50
C PRO A 43 -7.71 6.64 -7.43
N PHE A 44 -7.40 5.38 -7.08
CA PHE A 44 -6.58 4.50 -7.93
C PHE A 44 -7.31 4.22 -9.24
N LYS A 45 -6.60 4.41 -10.35
CA LYS A 45 -7.08 4.06 -11.70
C LYS A 45 -6.50 2.73 -12.20
N MET A 46 -5.81 2.01 -11.33
CA MET A 46 -5.01 0.82 -11.63
C MET A 46 -5.47 -0.33 -10.73
N THR A 47 -5.18 -1.55 -11.14
CA THR A 47 -5.44 -2.76 -10.35
C THR A 47 -4.52 -2.82 -9.12
N ALA A 48 -4.85 -3.69 -8.15
CA ALA A 48 -4.00 -3.91 -6.97
C ALA A 48 -2.60 -4.39 -7.35
N GLU A 49 -2.47 -5.24 -8.38
CA GLU A 49 -1.18 -5.73 -8.88
C GLU A 49 -0.34 -4.62 -9.52
N GLU A 50 -0.97 -3.77 -10.33
CA GLU A 50 -0.32 -2.60 -10.93
C GLU A 50 0.11 -1.61 -9.85
N LEU A 51 -0.71 -1.41 -8.80
CA LEU A 51 -0.35 -0.57 -7.65
C LEU A 51 0.89 -1.10 -6.92
N VAL A 52 0.91 -2.40 -6.64
CA VAL A 52 2.07 -3.06 -5.99
C VAL A 52 3.33 -2.83 -6.83
N SER A 53 3.25 -3.12 -8.13
CA SER A 53 4.38 -2.96 -9.07
C SER A 53 4.85 -1.51 -9.13
N PHE A 54 3.92 -0.56 -9.22
CA PHE A 54 4.21 0.86 -9.24
C PHE A 54 4.91 1.33 -7.96
N VAL A 55 4.42 0.90 -6.78
CA VAL A 55 5.03 1.24 -5.50
C VAL A 55 6.45 0.67 -5.42
N MET A 56 6.68 -0.56 -5.86
CA MET A 56 8.01 -1.18 -5.88
C MET A 56 9.01 -0.43 -6.77
N GLU A 57 8.58 0.03 -7.95
CA GLU A 57 9.46 0.80 -8.85
C GLU A 57 9.74 2.22 -8.33
N LYS A 58 8.74 2.87 -7.71
CA LYS A 58 8.83 4.27 -7.29
C LYS A 58 9.51 4.49 -5.94
N THR A 59 9.71 3.45 -5.13
CA THR A 59 10.20 3.62 -3.75
C THR A 59 11.37 2.71 -3.42
N THR A 60 12.28 3.21 -2.60
CA THR A 60 13.32 2.41 -1.94
C THR A 60 12.93 2.03 -0.50
N ILE A 61 11.73 2.45 -0.05
CA ILE A 61 11.24 2.21 1.31
C ILE A 61 10.83 0.74 1.46
N GLY A 62 11.29 0.11 2.54
CA GLY A 62 10.91 -1.27 2.88
C GLY A 62 11.38 -2.26 1.81
N GLU A 63 12.70 -2.36 1.62
CA GLU A 63 13.31 -3.21 0.59
C GLU A 63 12.71 -2.99 -0.80
N SER A 64 12.61 -1.72 -1.21
CA SER A 64 12.00 -1.33 -2.49
C SER A 64 10.55 -1.79 -2.67
N GLY A 65 9.72 -1.65 -1.62
CA GLY A 65 8.31 -2.02 -1.67
C GLY A 65 8.03 -3.53 -1.67
N SER A 66 9.04 -4.39 -1.46
CA SER A 66 8.89 -5.85 -1.48
C SER A 66 7.81 -6.34 -0.50
N TYR A 67 7.69 -5.70 0.66
CA TYR A 67 6.69 -6.05 1.66
C TYR A 67 5.26 -5.88 1.16
N LEU A 68 5.00 -4.89 0.30
CA LEU A 68 3.66 -4.68 -0.24
C LEU A 68 3.28 -5.83 -1.19
N LYS A 69 4.24 -6.32 -1.98
CA LYS A 69 4.08 -7.52 -2.80
C LYS A 69 3.81 -8.76 -1.95
N THR A 70 4.56 -8.96 -0.87
CA THR A 70 4.31 -10.07 0.04
C THR A 70 2.92 -10.02 0.68
N LEU A 71 2.42 -8.82 1.01
CA LEU A 71 1.04 -8.68 1.51
C LEU A 71 0.02 -9.02 0.44
N TYR A 72 0.23 -8.59 -0.79
CA TYR A 72 -0.63 -8.94 -1.93
C TYR A 72 -0.68 -10.46 -2.16
N GLU A 73 0.47 -11.12 -2.24
CA GLU A 73 0.58 -12.58 -2.44
C GLU A 73 -0.07 -13.39 -1.31
N LYS A 74 -0.06 -12.85 -0.09
CA LYS A 74 -0.69 -13.47 1.09
C LYS A 74 -2.19 -13.15 1.21
N ASN A 75 -2.80 -12.43 0.27
CA ASN A 75 -4.18 -11.90 0.37
C ASN A 75 -4.40 -11.01 1.61
N HIS A 76 -3.35 -10.31 2.07
CA HIS A 76 -3.37 -9.38 3.20
C HIS A 76 -3.41 -7.91 2.74
N LEU A 77 -3.84 -7.65 1.50
CA LEU A 77 -3.97 -6.32 0.91
C LEU A 77 -5.39 -6.13 0.36
N SER A 78 -6.03 -5.02 0.72
CA SER A 78 -7.29 -4.55 0.15
C SER A 78 -7.13 -3.11 -0.33
N VAL A 79 -7.56 -2.85 -1.56
CA VAL A 79 -7.34 -1.60 -2.30
C VAL A 79 -8.66 -1.08 -2.85
#